data_AF-A0A957QLH1-F1
#
_entry.id   AF-A0A957QLH1-F1
#
_cell.length_a   1.000
_cell.length_b   1.000
_cell.length_c   1.000
_cell.angle_alpha   90.00
_cell.angle_beta   90.00
_cell.angle_gamma   90.00
#
_symmetry.space_group_name_H-M   'P 1'
#
loop_
_entity.id
_entity.type
_entity.pdbx_description
1 polymer ?
#
loop_
_entity_poly.entity_id
_entity_poly.type
_entity_poly.pdbx_seq_one_letter_code
_entity_poly.pdbx_strand_id
1 'polypeptide(L)'
;MNSLRPQNASPAWLVTFWRYLRGDMTPADFAAWVYVTADLERLLPPGLYLQLLETRYQEHLSRYELEKALLVWLEENHPTGCFCLQFRDLQKLPIGSATLFGRELNTIPDAFLAGFVVLKRRTPWLELIRCRDCGQAWYLATDSVADDLHLQRLAADETGAIEQDDWPDTFAQLAAVWPDPAWLRYHGYPSLTAWQRQNQP
;
A
#
# COMPACT_ATOMS: atom_id res chain seq x y z
N MET A 1 -19.66 -11.09 20.98
CA MET A 1 -19.83 -9.79 20.30
C MET A 1 -18.58 -8.97 20.58
N ASN A 2 -17.59 -9.04 19.69
CA ASN A 2 -16.34 -8.29 19.86
C ASN A 2 -16.60 -6.83 19.51
N SER A 3 -16.50 -5.98 20.53
CA SER A 3 -16.51 -4.53 20.41
C SER A 3 -15.40 -4.11 19.44
N LEU A 4 -15.80 -3.57 18.29
CA LEU A 4 -14.92 -2.83 17.38
C LEU A 4 -14.33 -1.67 18.19
N ARG A 5 -13.07 -1.79 18.61
CA ARG A 5 -12.38 -0.67 19.26
C ARG A 5 -12.43 0.52 18.30
N PRO A 6 -12.87 1.70 18.75
CA PRO A 6 -12.81 2.89 17.92
C PRO A 6 -11.35 3.14 17.53
N GLN A 7 -11.15 3.38 16.23
CA GLN A 7 -9.88 3.73 15.62
C GLN A 7 -9.30 4.96 16.33
N ASN A 8 -8.19 4.79 17.05
CA ASN A 8 -7.36 5.94 17.39
C ASN A 8 -6.78 6.44 16.08
N ALA A 9 -7.32 7.54 15.56
CA ALA A 9 -6.74 8.23 14.43
C ALA A 9 -5.26 8.49 14.73
N SER A 10 -4.38 8.03 13.84
CA SER A 10 -2.95 8.27 13.98
C SER A 10 -2.69 9.78 14.09
N PRO A 11 -1.77 10.23 14.97
CA PRO A 11 -1.42 11.65 15.04
C PRO A 11 -0.99 12.20 13.67
N ALA A 12 -1.32 13.46 13.38
CA ALA A 12 -1.03 14.07 12.07
C ALA A 12 0.47 14.03 11.69
N TRP A 13 1.36 14.18 12.67
CA TRP A 13 2.81 14.08 12.45
C TRP A 13 3.23 12.67 12.00
N LEU A 14 2.61 11.62 12.57
CA LEU A 14 2.89 10.23 12.24
C LEU A 14 2.46 9.93 10.80
N VAL A 15 1.28 10.41 10.42
CA VAL A 15 0.79 10.32 9.04
C VAL A 15 1.74 11.04 8.07
N THR A 16 2.30 12.18 8.47
CA THR A 16 3.22 12.95 7.61
C THR A 16 4.54 12.22 7.36
N PHE A 17 5.14 11.59 8.39
CA PHE A 17 6.31 10.74 8.17
C PHE A 17 6.03 9.58 7.21
N TRP A 18 4.92 8.87 7.39
CA TRP A 18 4.56 7.79 6.50
C TRP A 18 4.30 8.27 5.07
N ARG A 19 3.64 9.42 4.88
CA ARG A 19 3.49 10.04 3.55
C ARG A 19 4.83 10.30 2.89
N TYR A 20 5.81 10.83 3.63
CA TYR A 20 7.16 11.03 3.12
C TYR A 20 7.84 9.70 2.74
N LEU A 21 7.84 8.70 3.62
CA LEU A 21 8.47 7.39 3.37
C LEU A 21 7.83 6.62 2.19
N ARG A 22 6.53 6.82 1.96
CA ARG A 22 5.83 6.26 0.80
C ARG A 22 6.15 7.00 -0.51
N GLY A 23 6.57 8.25 -0.42
CA GLY A 23 6.78 9.12 -1.59
C GLY A 23 5.55 9.95 -1.98
N ASP A 24 4.52 10.02 -1.13
CA ASP A 24 3.32 10.86 -1.34
C ASP A 24 3.58 12.34 -1.01
N MET A 25 4.80 12.65 -0.58
CA MET A 25 5.27 13.98 -0.22
C MET A 25 6.67 14.14 -0.80
N THR A 26 6.91 15.24 -1.52
CA THR A 26 8.24 15.48 -2.10
C THR A 26 9.26 15.76 -0.99
N PRO A 27 10.56 15.50 -1.21
CA PRO A 27 11.59 15.86 -0.23
C PRO A 27 11.60 17.36 0.12
N ALA A 28 11.25 18.22 -0.84
CA ALA A 28 11.16 19.66 -0.62
C ALA A 28 9.99 20.03 0.31
N ASP A 29 8.82 19.45 0.07
CA ASP A 29 7.64 19.67 0.92
C ASP A 29 7.90 19.14 2.33
N PHE A 30 8.49 17.95 2.45
CA PHE A 30 8.79 17.34 3.74
C PHE A 30 9.81 18.17 4.53
N ALA A 31 10.88 18.64 3.87
CA ALA A 31 11.83 19.56 4.49
C ALA A 31 11.14 20.84 4.99
N ALA A 32 10.30 21.46 4.17
CA ALA A 32 9.55 22.65 4.57
C ALA A 32 8.65 22.38 5.79
N TRP A 33 7.98 21.23 5.82
CA TRP A 33 7.16 20.79 6.96
C TRP A 33 8.00 20.60 8.24
N VAL A 34 9.19 20.00 8.15
CA VAL A 34 10.10 19.82 9.30
C VAL A 34 10.44 21.17 9.93
N TYR A 35 10.76 22.19 9.13
CA TYR A 35 11.16 23.51 9.65
C TYR A 35 10.03 24.30 10.31
N VAL A 36 8.77 24.04 9.95
CA VAL A 36 7.62 24.77 10.52
C VAL A 36 6.91 24.03 11.65
N THR A 37 7.25 22.77 11.89
CA THR A 37 6.60 21.93 12.92
C THR A 37 7.37 22.00 14.24
N ALA A 38 6.96 22.93 15.11
CA ALA A 38 7.67 23.25 16.36
C ALA A 38 7.82 22.07 17.35
N ASP A 39 6.90 21.10 17.33
CA ASP A 39 6.88 20.01 18.31
C ASP A 39 7.81 18.82 17.96
N LEU A 40 8.47 18.81 16.80
CA LEU A 40 9.26 17.64 16.36
C LEU A 40 10.42 17.30 17.30
N GLU A 41 11.08 18.31 17.87
CA GLU A 41 12.18 18.13 18.83
C GLU A 41 11.76 17.30 20.05
N ARG A 42 10.51 17.48 20.50
CA ARG A 42 9.96 16.76 21.66
C ARG A 42 9.46 15.36 21.31
N LEU A 43 9.07 15.14 20.06
CA LEU A 43 8.49 13.89 19.58
C LEU A 43 9.55 12.86 19.19
N LEU A 44 10.73 13.31 18.77
CA LEU A 44 11.78 12.47 18.21
C LEU A 44 12.94 12.28 19.18
N PRO A 45 13.65 11.15 19.10
CA PRO A 45 14.95 11.02 19.74
C PRO A 45 15.90 12.13 19.25
N PRO A 46 16.74 12.72 20.13
CA PRO A 46 17.59 13.84 19.77
C PRO A 46 18.46 13.59 18.52
N GLY A 47 19.01 12.39 18.38
CA GLY A 47 19.82 12.02 17.20
C GLY A 47 19.03 12.03 15.89
N LEU A 48 17.80 11.53 15.90
CA LEU A 48 16.93 11.51 14.72
C LEU A 48 16.41 12.90 14.37
N TYR A 49 16.12 13.72 15.38
CA TYR A 49 15.76 15.12 15.17
C TYR A 49 16.90 15.92 14.54
N LEU A 50 18.13 15.79 15.05
CA LEU A 50 19.30 16.43 14.44
C LEU A 50 19.52 15.94 13.01
N GLN A 51 19.40 14.64 12.77
CA GLN A 51 19.52 14.07 11.43
C GLN A 51 18.48 14.68 10.46
N LEU A 52 17.23 14.92 10.89
CA LEU A 52 16.23 15.60 10.06
C LEU A 52 16.66 17.02 9.66
N LEU A 53 17.27 17.76 10.58
CA LEU A 53 17.70 19.15 10.32
C LEU A 53 18.95 19.22 9.44
N GLU A 54 19.86 18.27 9.58
CA GLU A 54 21.13 18.22 8.84
C GLU A 54 21.01 17.54 7.48
N THR A 55 19.91 16.81 7.23
CA THR A 55 19.70 16.09 5.98
C THR A 55 19.70 17.02 4.79
N ARG A 56 20.54 16.71 3.80
CA ARG A 56 20.55 17.38 2.50
C ARG A 56 19.50 16.75 1.61
N TYR A 57 18.26 17.23 1.69
CA TYR A 57 17.11 16.66 0.98
C TYR A 57 17.23 16.62 -0.55
N GLN A 58 18.22 17.29 -1.16
CA GLN A 58 18.49 17.17 -2.60
C GLN A 58 19.42 15.99 -2.93
N GLU A 59 20.23 15.53 -1.97
CA GLU A 59 21.21 14.45 -2.15
C GLU A 59 20.59 13.08 -1.85
N HIS A 60 20.65 12.17 -2.83
CA HIS A 60 20.03 10.84 -2.72
C HIS A 60 20.51 10.04 -1.50
N LEU A 61 21.82 9.97 -1.27
CA LEU A 61 22.38 9.18 -0.17
C LEU A 61 21.99 9.74 1.20
N SER A 62 21.99 11.07 1.35
CA SER A 62 21.57 11.72 2.60
C SER A 62 20.10 11.45 2.92
N ARG A 63 19.22 11.50 1.90
CA ARG A 63 17.81 11.13 2.06
C ARG A 63 17.63 9.67 2.44
N TYR A 64 18.32 8.77 1.75
CA TYR A 64 18.21 7.33 1.99
C TYR A 64 18.55 6.96 3.44
N GLU A 65 19.62 7.52 4.00
CA GLU A 65 20.00 7.28 5.41
C GLU A 65 18.95 7.83 6.38
N LEU A 66 18.36 8.99 6.09
CA LEU A 66 17.26 9.53 6.89
C LEU A 66 16.01 8.65 6.81
N GLU A 67 15.59 8.28 5.61
CA GLU A 67 14.41 7.44 5.37
C GLU A 67 14.53 6.10 6.11
N LYS A 68 15.72 5.48 6.06
CA LYS A 68 16.03 4.26 6.79
C LYS A 68 15.94 4.46 8.31
N ALA A 69 16.53 5.52 8.84
CA ALA A 69 16.49 5.81 10.27
C ALA A 69 15.08 6.11 10.78
N LEU A 70 14.31 6.91 10.01
CA LEU A 70 12.90 7.20 10.29
C LEU A 70 12.06 5.94 10.32
N LEU A 71 12.21 5.08 9.31
CA LEU A 71 11.45 3.84 9.23
C LEU A 71 11.71 2.94 10.43
N VAL A 72 12.98 2.67 10.75
CA VAL A 72 13.33 1.83 11.91
C VAL A 72 12.71 2.39 13.17
N TRP A 73 12.84 3.69 13.40
CA TRP A 73 12.27 4.34 14.57
C TRP A 73 10.74 4.24 14.63
N LEU A 74 10.04 4.47 13.51
CA LEU A 74 8.58 4.37 13.41
C LEU A 74 8.09 2.95 13.68
N GLU A 75 8.75 1.93 13.15
CA GLU A 75 8.37 0.53 13.37
C GLU A 75 8.54 0.13 14.84
N GLU A 76 9.63 0.55 15.48
CA GLU A 76 9.94 0.19 16.87
C GLU A 76 9.08 0.94 17.89
N ASN A 77 8.80 2.22 17.65
CA ASN A 77 8.17 3.11 18.65
C ASN A 77 6.70 3.41 18.35
N HIS A 78 6.29 3.25 17.08
CA HIS A 78 4.94 3.51 16.62
C HIS A 78 4.42 2.35 15.76
N PRO A 79 4.45 1.09 16.26
CA PRO A 79 3.99 -0.06 15.49
C PRO A 79 2.54 0.15 15.11
N THR A 80 2.31 0.33 13.81
CA THR A 80 0.97 0.49 13.28
C THR A 80 0.35 -0.89 13.16
N GLY A 81 -0.80 -1.13 13.81
CA GLY A 81 -1.58 -2.34 13.53
C GLY A 81 -2.05 -2.43 12.07
N CYS A 82 -2.05 -1.30 11.36
CA CYS A 82 -2.53 -1.18 10.00
C CYS A 82 -1.38 -0.98 8.98
N PHE A 83 -1.21 -1.94 8.07
CA PHE A 83 -0.24 -1.86 6.97
C PHE A 83 -0.55 -0.78 5.92
N CYS A 84 -1.80 -0.31 5.83
CA CYS A 84 -2.19 0.68 4.82
C CYS A 84 -1.46 2.02 4.98
N LEU A 85 -0.96 2.33 6.18
CA LEU A 85 -0.14 3.51 6.42
C LEU A 85 1.28 3.36 5.83
N GLN A 86 1.74 2.14 5.57
CA GLN A 86 3.11 1.92 5.11
C GLN A 86 3.18 1.80 3.58
N PHE A 87 2.07 1.49 2.92
CA PHE A 87 2.07 1.13 1.50
C PHE A 87 1.84 2.32 0.59
N ARG A 88 2.63 2.40 -0.48
CA ARG A 88 2.44 3.37 -1.56
C ARG A 88 1.08 3.21 -2.24
N ASP A 89 0.64 4.25 -2.94
CA ASP A 89 -0.61 4.20 -3.69
C ASP A 89 -0.62 3.13 -4.78
N LEU A 90 0.55 2.83 -5.38
CA LEU A 90 0.76 1.64 -6.19
C LEU A 90 1.90 0.82 -5.58
N GLN A 91 1.57 -0.35 -5.05
CA GLN A 91 2.50 -1.20 -4.32
C GLN A 91 2.62 -2.57 -4.99
N LYS A 92 3.86 -3.05 -5.10
CA LYS A 92 4.17 -4.43 -5.48
C LYS A 92 4.77 -5.14 -4.28
N LEU A 93 4.29 -6.35 -3.96
CA LEU A 93 4.78 -7.19 -2.87
C LEU A 93 5.04 -8.60 -3.40
N PRO A 94 6.27 -9.12 -3.37
CA PRO A 94 6.51 -10.50 -3.76
C PRO A 94 5.91 -11.48 -2.73
N ILE A 95 5.21 -12.48 -3.25
CA ILE A 95 4.69 -13.65 -2.56
C ILE A 95 5.89 -14.56 -2.25
N GLY A 96 6.11 -14.87 -0.97
CA GLY A 96 7.17 -15.78 -0.53
C GLY A 96 8.49 -15.14 -0.08
N SER A 97 8.69 -13.84 -0.27
CA SER A 97 9.84 -13.08 0.27
C SER A 97 9.58 -11.58 0.17
N ALA A 98 8.57 -11.07 0.90
CA ALA A 98 8.27 -9.65 0.86
C ALA A 98 9.37 -8.87 1.58
N THR A 99 10.21 -8.13 0.85
CA THR A 99 11.01 -7.06 1.44
C THR A 99 10.21 -5.77 1.43
N LEU A 100 9.50 -5.44 2.52
CA LEU A 100 9.06 -4.05 2.71
C LEU A 100 10.26 -3.29 3.26
N PHE A 101 10.68 -2.25 2.53
CA PHE A 101 11.76 -1.36 2.91
C PHE A 101 13.09 -2.06 3.31
N GLY A 102 13.44 -3.15 2.61
CA GLY A 102 14.72 -3.83 2.80
C GLY A 102 14.79 -4.85 3.94
N ARG A 103 13.66 -5.20 4.57
CA ARG A 103 13.59 -6.29 5.56
C ARG A 103 12.83 -7.48 5.02
N GLU A 104 13.45 -8.66 5.01
CA GLU A 104 12.77 -9.92 4.66
C GLU A 104 11.59 -10.16 5.60
N LEU A 105 10.39 -10.15 5.03
CA LEU A 105 9.17 -10.55 5.71
C LEU A 105 8.78 -11.90 5.09
N ASN A 106 9.42 -12.94 5.62
CA ASN A 106 9.35 -14.31 5.15
C ASN A 106 7.97 -14.98 5.35
N THR A 107 6.89 -14.22 5.55
CA THR A 107 5.55 -14.77 5.87
C THR A 107 4.38 -13.81 5.60
N ILE A 108 4.53 -12.87 4.65
CA ILE A 108 3.54 -11.79 4.47
C ILE A 108 2.19 -12.20 3.91
N PRO A 109 2.04 -13.03 2.85
CA PRO A 109 0.77 -13.06 2.13
C PRO A 109 -0.42 -13.36 3.04
N ASP A 110 -0.33 -14.37 3.89
CA ASP A 110 -1.45 -14.78 4.74
C ASP A 110 -1.71 -13.83 5.91
N ALA A 111 -0.65 -13.39 6.61
CA ALA A 111 -0.78 -12.46 7.74
C ALA A 111 -1.24 -11.07 7.27
N PHE A 112 -0.78 -10.64 6.10
CA PHE A 112 -1.20 -9.41 5.46
C PHE A 112 -2.66 -9.49 5.01
N LEU A 113 -3.02 -10.49 4.20
CA LEU A 113 -4.38 -10.64 3.68
C LEU A 113 -5.41 -10.86 4.79
N ALA A 114 -5.02 -11.44 5.94
CA ALA A 114 -5.87 -11.53 7.13
C ALA A 114 -6.35 -10.16 7.64
N GLY A 115 -5.55 -9.10 7.45
CA GLY A 115 -5.88 -7.71 7.76
C GLY A 115 -6.94 -7.09 6.84
N PHE A 116 -7.41 -7.81 5.81
CA PHE A 116 -8.35 -7.33 4.82
C PHE A 116 -9.62 -8.18 4.75
N VAL A 117 -10.67 -7.58 4.21
CA VAL A 117 -11.89 -8.25 3.78
C VAL A 117 -12.06 -8.04 2.28
N VAL A 118 -12.35 -9.13 1.56
CA VAL A 118 -12.70 -9.06 0.14
C VAL A 118 -14.15 -8.57 0.03
N LEU A 119 -14.35 -7.48 -0.69
CA LEU A 119 -15.67 -6.88 -0.93
C LEU A 119 -16.28 -7.36 -2.24
N LYS A 120 -15.45 -7.46 -3.29
CA LYS A 120 -15.88 -7.86 -4.63
C LYS A 120 -14.74 -8.56 -5.35
N ARG A 121 -15.07 -9.49 -6.25
CA ARG A 121 -14.11 -10.18 -7.12
C ARG A 121 -14.46 -9.91 -8.57
N ARG A 122 -13.50 -9.47 -9.36
CA ARG A 122 -13.60 -9.44 -10.82
C ARG A 122 -13.24 -10.82 -11.38
N THR A 123 -12.14 -11.37 -10.90
CA THR A 123 -11.62 -12.70 -11.24
C THR A 123 -11.08 -13.35 -9.96
N PRO A 124 -10.60 -14.61 -9.99
CA PRO A 124 -9.91 -15.20 -8.84
C PRO A 124 -8.65 -14.44 -8.39
N TRP A 125 -8.08 -13.63 -9.28
CA TRP A 125 -6.83 -12.91 -9.05
C TRP A 125 -7.01 -11.39 -8.94
N LEU A 126 -8.20 -10.86 -9.25
CA LEU A 126 -8.51 -9.44 -9.22
C LEU A 126 -9.65 -9.18 -8.24
N GLU A 127 -9.32 -8.52 -7.14
CA GLU A 127 -10.22 -8.33 -6.01
C GLU A 127 -10.27 -6.86 -5.57
N LEU A 128 -11.47 -6.41 -5.18
CA LEU A 128 -11.63 -5.23 -4.34
C LEU A 128 -11.56 -5.68 -2.89
N ILE A 129 -10.56 -5.19 -2.15
CA ILE A 129 -10.38 -5.50 -0.74
C ILE A 129 -10.46 -4.22 0.11
N ARG A 130 -10.79 -4.38 1.39
CA ARG A 130 -10.85 -3.29 2.36
C ARG A 130 -10.12 -3.67 3.63
N CYS A 131 -9.26 -2.77 4.11
CA CYS A 131 -8.54 -2.97 5.36
C CYS A 131 -9.50 -2.98 6.54
N ARG A 132 -9.37 -3.96 7.42
CA ARG A 132 -10.20 -4.11 8.62
C ARG A 132 -9.93 -3.02 9.65
N ASP A 133 -8.70 -2.51 9.71
CA ASP A 133 -8.29 -1.55 10.73
C ASP A 133 -8.67 -0.12 10.35
N CYS A 134 -8.24 0.35 9.18
CA CYS A 134 -8.44 1.73 8.75
C CYS A 134 -9.56 1.94 7.73
N GLY A 135 -10.15 0.86 7.18
CA GLY A 135 -11.19 0.97 6.17
C GLY A 135 -10.72 1.36 4.76
N GLN A 136 -9.42 1.58 4.55
CA GLN A 136 -8.85 1.87 3.22
C GLN A 136 -9.19 0.75 2.23
N ALA A 137 -9.76 1.13 1.09
CA ALA A 137 -10.00 0.22 -0.03
C ALA A 137 -8.78 0.12 -0.95
N TRP A 138 -8.57 -1.08 -1.49
CA TRP A 138 -7.50 -1.39 -2.44
C TRP A 138 -8.03 -2.26 -3.57
N TYR A 139 -7.55 -2.00 -4.78
CA TYR A 139 -7.64 -2.94 -5.89
C TYR A 139 -6.41 -3.85 -5.83
N LEU A 140 -6.64 -5.14 -5.60
CA LEU A 140 -5.62 -6.17 -5.49
C LEU A 140 -5.57 -6.98 -6.77
N ALA A 141 -4.38 -7.17 -7.32
CA ALA A 141 -4.07 -8.19 -8.32
C ALA A 141 -3.06 -9.20 -7.78
N THR A 142 -3.34 -10.48 -7.97
CA THR A 142 -2.47 -11.59 -7.59
C THR A 142 -1.86 -12.19 -8.86
N ASP A 143 -0.56 -12.00 -9.06
CA ASP A 143 0.21 -12.64 -10.10
C ASP A 143 0.77 -13.96 -9.57
N SER A 144 0.12 -15.07 -9.94
CA SER A 144 0.55 -16.41 -9.51
C SER A 144 1.71 -16.99 -10.33
N VAL A 145 2.20 -16.28 -11.35
CA VAL A 145 3.33 -16.73 -12.17
C VAL A 145 4.62 -16.08 -11.69
N ALA A 146 4.57 -14.77 -11.41
CA ALA A 146 5.68 -14.02 -10.85
C ALA A 146 5.75 -14.10 -9.32
N ASP A 147 4.75 -14.73 -8.68
CA ASP A 147 4.59 -14.76 -7.24
C ASP A 147 4.59 -13.32 -6.69
N ASP A 148 3.66 -12.48 -7.14
CA ASP A 148 3.56 -11.07 -6.75
C ASP A 148 2.11 -10.66 -6.43
N LEU A 149 1.95 -9.79 -5.42
CA LEU A 149 0.74 -9.03 -5.18
C LEU A 149 0.94 -7.59 -5.64
N HIS A 150 0.00 -7.08 -6.43
CA HIS A 150 -0.05 -5.70 -6.84
C HIS A 150 -1.25 -5.02 -6.19
N LEU A 151 -1.05 -3.89 -5.55
CA LEU A 151 -2.10 -3.13 -4.88
C LEU A 151 -2.16 -1.72 -5.43
N GLN A 152 -3.37 -1.26 -5.72
CA GLN A 152 -3.66 0.15 -5.98
C GLN A 152 -4.57 0.67 -4.87
N ARG A 153 -4.17 1.75 -4.20
CA ARG A 153 -5.00 2.46 -3.22
C ARG A 153 -6.14 3.13 -3.96
N LEU A 154 -7.36 2.96 -3.45
CA LEU A 154 -8.56 3.54 -4.05
C LEU A 154 -9.08 4.70 -3.21
N ALA A 155 -9.45 5.78 -3.87
CA ALA A 155 -10.34 6.79 -3.33
C ALA A 155 -11.78 6.26 -3.19
N ALA A 156 -12.64 7.03 -2.52
CA ALA A 156 -14.00 6.61 -2.21
C ALA A 156 -14.87 6.49 -3.48
N ASP A 157 -14.68 7.38 -4.44
CA ASP A 157 -15.32 7.36 -5.76
C ASP A 157 -14.86 6.18 -6.61
N GLU A 158 -13.56 5.90 -6.67
CA GLU A 158 -13.01 4.73 -7.37
C GLU A 158 -13.53 3.41 -6.78
N THR A 159 -13.68 3.35 -5.45
CA THR A 159 -14.29 2.20 -4.77
C THR A 159 -15.74 2.00 -5.22
N GLY A 160 -16.51 3.09 -5.27
CA GLY A 160 -17.91 3.07 -5.71
C GLY A 160 -18.06 2.67 -7.18
N ALA A 161 -17.12 3.06 -8.05
CA ALA A 161 -17.09 2.65 -9.45
C ALA A 161 -16.91 1.13 -9.58
N ILE A 162 -15.94 0.55 -8.86
CA ILE A 162 -15.71 -0.91 -8.86
C ILE A 162 -16.93 -1.68 -8.34
N GLU A 163 -17.58 -1.17 -7.29
CA GLU A 163 -18.82 -1.74 -6.76
C GLU A 163 -19.94 -1.79 -7.82
N GLN A 164 -19.91 -0.88 -8.81
CA GLN A 164 -20.81 -0.84 -9.99
C GLN A 164 -20.27 -1.57 -11.23
N ASP A 165 -19.22 -2.38 -11.08
CA ASP A 165 -18.53 -3.12 -12.15
C ASP A 165 -17.73 -2.25 -13.13
N ASP A 166 -17.40 -1.03 -12.74
CA ASP A 166 -16.46 -0.15 -13.45
C ASP A 166 -15.06 -0.26 -12.82
N TRP A 167 -14.25 -1.17 -13.37
CA TRP A 167 -12.94 -1.53 -12.82
C TRP A 167 -11.80 -0.76 -13.50
N PRO A 168 -10.81 -0.23 -12.75
CA PRO A 168 -9.63 0.39 -13.35
C PRO A 168 -8.82 -0.55 -14.24
N ASP A 169 -8.21 0.02 -15.27
CA ASP A 169 -7.31 -0.70 -16.19
C ASP A 169 -5.86 -0.79 -15.69
N THR A 170 -5.58 -0.34 -14.46
CA THR A 170 -4.24 -0.30 -13.85
C THR A 170 -3.46 -1.62 -13.95
N PHE A 171 -4.15 -2.75 -13.96
CA PHE A 171 -3.57 -4.11 -14.05
C PHE A 171 -3.97 -4.85 -15.33
N ALA A 172 -4.54 -4.19 -16.33
CA ALA A 172 -4.98 -4.83 -17.57
C ALA A 172 -3.83 -5.48 -18.36
N GLN A 173 -2.64 -4.88 -18.27
CA GLN A 173 -1.40 -5.31 -18.93
C GLN A 173 -0.68 -6.48 -18.24
N LEU A 174 -1.08 -6.85 -17.01
CA LEU A 174 -0.44 -7.94 -16.28
C LEU A 174 -1.03 -9.29 -16.72
N ALA A 175 -0.55 -9.87 -17.82
CA ALA A 175 -1.16 -11.07 -18.40
C ALA A 175 -1.39 -12.21 -17.39
N ALA A 176 -0.49 -12.39 -16.41
CA ALA A 176 -0.56 -13.43 -15.40
C ALA A 176 -1.60 -13.21 -14.28
N VAL A 177 -2.21 -12.03 -14.18
CA VAL A 177 -3.34 -11.77 -13.23
C VAL A 177 -4.70 -12.06 -13.87
N TRP A 178 -4.69 -12.49 -15.13
CA TRP A 178 -5.90 -12.78 -15.90
C TRP A 178 -6.03 -14.27 -16.16
N PRO A 179 -7.23 -14.86 -15.91
CA PRO A 179 -7.49 -16.24 -16.28
C PRO A 179 -7.28 -16.45 -17.78
N ASP A 180 -6.82 -17.64 -18.15
CA ASP A 180 -6.85 -18.02 -19.57
C ASP A 180 -8.32 -18.12 -20.07
N PRO A 181 -8.57 -17.90 -21.37
CA PRO A 181 -9.92 -17.94 -21.92
C PRO A 181 -10.62 -19.31 -21.85
N ALA A 182 -9.90 -20.42 -21.68
CA ALA A 182 -10.50 -21.73 -21.43
C ALA A 182 -11.00 -21.82 -19.99
N TRP A 183 -10.24 -21.33 -19.02
CA TRP A 183 -10.66 -21.20 -17.62
C TRP A 183 -11.95 -20.37 -17.48
N LEU A 184 -12.01 -19.18 -18.09
CA LEU A 184 -13.21 -18.32 -18.03
C LEU A 184 -14.46 -19.00 -18.57
N ARG A 185 -14.33 -19.73 -19.69
CA ARG A 185 -15.43 -20.47 -20.30
C ARG A 185 -15.90 -21.61 -19.41
N TYR A 186 -14.97 -22.36 -18.84
CA TYR A 186 -15.28 -23.47 -17.95
C TYR A 186 -15.99 -23.01 -16.67
N HIS A 187 -15.61 -21.85 -16.13
CA HIS A 187 -16.19 -21.29 -14.90
C HIS A 187 -17.35 -20.31 -15.12
N GLY A 188 -17.83 -20.11 -16.35
CA GLY A 188 -19.07 -19.37 -16.63
C GLY A 188 -18.96 -17.85 -16.56
N TYR A 189 -17.85 -17.27 -17.02
CA TYR A 189 -17.62 -15.81 -17.06
C TYR A 189 -17.60 -15.24 -18.51
N PRO A 190 -18.73 -15.23 -19.24
CA PRO A 190 -18.77 -14.87 -20.66
C PRO A 190 -18.52 -13.37 -20.92
N SER A 191 -18.93 -12.48 -20.01
CA SER A 191 -18.69 -11.03 -20.12
C SER A 191 -17.19 -10.69 -20.02
N LEU A 192 -16.46 -11.35 -19.13
CA LEU A 192 -15.01 -11.20 -19.00
C LEU A 192 -14.26 -11.79 -20.20
N THR A 193 -14.78 -12.88 -20.77
CA THR A 193 -14.20 -13.46 -21.99
C THR A 193 -14.32 -12.47 -23.17
N ALA A 194 -15.46 -11.79 -23.28
CA ALA A 194 -15.68 -10.77 -24.31
C ALA A 194 -14.78 -9.56 -24.10
N TRP A 195 -14.65 -9.07 -22.86
CA TRP A 195 -13.77 -7.97 -22.51
C TRP A 195 -12.30 -8.29 -22.80
N GLN A 196 -11.80 -9.48 -22.42
CA GLN A 196 -10.41 -9.89 -22.69
C GLN A 196 -10.09 -9.87 -24.19
N ARG A 197 -10.98 -10.41 -25.05
CA ARG A 197 -10.77 -10.37 -26.50
C ARG A 197 -10.69 -8.97 -27.09
N GLN A 198 -11.29 -7.99 -26.44
CA GLN A 198 -11.32 -6.60 -26.90
C GLN A 198 -10.14 -5.79 -26.36
N ASN A 199 -9.59 -6.16 -25.19
CA ASN A 199 -8.68 -5.30 -24.43
C ASN A 199 -7.32 -5.95 -24.12
N GLN A 200 -7.13 -7.24 -24.43
CA GLN A 200 -5.83 -7.91 -24.32
C GLN A 200 -5.33 -8.34 -25.72
N PRO A 201 -4.10 -7.97 -26.09
CA PRO A 201 -3.50 -8.32 -27.38
C PRO A 201 -3.17 -9.81 -27.51
#